data_AF-A0A1X7F7P0-F1
#
_entry.id   AF-A0A1X7F7P0-F1
#
_cell.length_a   1.000
_cell.length_b   1.000
_cell.length_c   1.000
_cell.angle_alpha   90.00
_cell.angle_beta   90.00
_cell.angle_gamma   90.00
#
_symmetry.space_group_name_H-M   'P 1'
#
loop_
_entity.id
_entity.type
_entity.pdbx_description
1 polymer ?
#
loop_
_entity_poly.entity_id
_entity_poly.type
_entity_poly.pdbx_seq_one_letter_code
_entity_poly.pdbx_strand_id
1 'polypeptide(L)'
;MPISPEKRALYPKDWKAISLRIRKDRAQDRCEFCQIAVNGQPHPVTRSKVVLTVAHLDHDPTNNPDDGSNHAAMCQRCHLTYDAPLHRENAARTRRAKAPQLDLVDMLGA
;
A
#
# COMPACT_ATOMS: atom_id res chain seq x y z
N MET A 1 5.12 -1.31 -1.11
CA MET A 1 5.57 0.04 -1.50
C MET A 1 6.50 0.59 -0.42
N PRO A 2 7.58 1.32 -0.75
CA PRO A 2 8.38 2.01 0.26
C PRO A 2 7.56 3.16 0.87
N ILE A 3 7.64 3.33 2.20
CA ILE A 3 7.01 4.45 2.90
C ILE A 3 7.81 5.71 2.59
N SER A 4 7.14 6.76 2.10
CA SER A 4 7.81 8.04 1.82
C SER A 4 8.39 8.64 3.10
N PRO A 5 9.52 9.37 3.05
CA PRO A 5 10.12 9.98 4.22
C PRO A 5 9.13 10.85 5.02
N GLU A 6 8.30 11.64 4.34
CA GLU A 6 7.29 12.52 4.94
C GLU A 6 6.23 11.77 5.74
N LYS A 7 5.81 10.58 5.26
CA LYS A 7 4.76 9.78 5.90
C LYS A 7 5.29 8.86 6.99
N ARG A 8 6.61 8.75 7.16
CA ARG A 8 7.23 7.82 8.11
C ARG A 8 6.77 8.04 9.55
N ALA A 9 6.47 9.29 9.91
CA ALA A 9 5.98 9.64 11.26
C ALA A 9 4.57 9.11 11.57
N LEU A 10 3.77 8.75 10.55
CA LEU A 10 2.43 8.18 10.73
C LEU A 10 2.46 6.72 11.22
N TYR A 11 3.62 6.08 11.12
CA TYR A 11 3.81 4.68 11.46
C TYR A 11 4.38 4.53 12.87
N PRO A 12 4.00 3.47 13.60
CA PRO A 12 4.61 3.14 14.89
C PRO A 12 6.14 2.99 14.78
N LYS A 13 6.86 3.31 15.86
CA LYS A 13 8.33 3.19 15.90
C LYS A 13 8.82 1.77 15.63
N ASP A 14 8.03 0.78 16.04
CA ASP A 14 8.25 -0.66 15.90
C ASP A 14 7.67 -1.24 14.62
N TRP A 15 7.25 -0.40 13.65
CA TRP A 15 6.67 -0.85 12.37
C TRP A 15 7.47 -1.95 11.66
N LYS A 16 8.82 -1.91 11.75
CA LYS A 16 9.67 -2.96 11.18
C LYS A 16 9.36 -4.34 11.76
N ALA A 17 9.13 -4.43 13.07
CA ALA A 17 8.77 -5.67 13.76
C ALA A 17 7.35 -6.11 13.39
N ILE A 18 6.38 -5.19 13.39
CA ILE A 18 4.99 -5.45 12.96
C ILE A 18 4.98 -6.02 11.52
N SER A 19 5.66 -5.34 10.61
CA SER A 19 5.75 -5.73 9.20
C SER A 19 6.46 -7.07 8.99
N LEU A 20 7.47 -7.39 9.82
CA LEU A 20 8.16 -8.67 9.77
C LEU A 20 7.24 -9.79 10.23
N ARG A 21 6.59 -9.63 11.39
CA ARG A 21 5.63 -10.59 11.95
C ARG A 21 4.49 -10.90 10.98
N ILE A 22 3.91 -9.89 10.34
CA ILE A 22 2.84 -10.08 9.36
C ILE A 22 3.35 -10.90 8.15
N ARG A 23 4.51 -10.54 7.58
CA ARG A 23 5.00 -11.21 6.37
C ARG A 23 5.56 -12.61 6.62
N LYS A 24 6.21 -12.83 7.77
CA LYS A 24 6.92 -14.07 8.08
C LYS A 24 6.09 -15.01 8.93
N ASP A 25 5.57 -14.53 10.05
CA ASP A 25 4.94 -15.41 11.04
C ASP A 25 3.49 -15.71 10.66
N ARG A 26 2.71 -14.68 10.32
CA ARG A 26 1.31 -14.82 9.90
C ARG A 26 1.19 -15.35 8.48
N ALA A 27 1.77 -14.64 7.53
CA ALA A 27 1.59 -14.93 6.12
C ALA A 27 2.55 -16.00 5.58
N GLN A 28 3.56 -16.44 6.35
CA GLN A 28 4.51 -17.49 5.96
C GLN A 28 5.16 -17.24 4.60
N ASP A 29 5.58 -16.00 4.34
CA ASP A 29 6.11 -15.55 3.04
C ASP A 29 5.16 -15.75 1.85
N ARG A 30 3.85 -15.89 2.08
CA ARG A 30 2.82 -15.98 1.04
C ARG A 30 1.97 -14.72 1.00
N CYS A 31 1.49 -14.38 -0.18
CA CYS A 31 0.54 -13.29 -0.33
C CYS A 31 -0.83 -13.69 0.25
N GLU A 32 -1.36 -12.91 1.20
CA GLU A 32 -2.64 -13.20 1.86
C GLU A 32 -3.86 -13.05 0.93
N PHE A 33 -3.69 -12.39 -0.22
CA PHE A 33 -4.76 -12.16 -1.19
C PHE A 33 -4.81 -13.25 -2.27
N CYS A 34 -3.72 -13.43 -3.02
CA CYS A 34 -3.72 -14.41 -4.12
C CYS A 34 -3.27 -15.80 -3.70
N GLN A 35 -2.60 -15.96 -2.55
CA GLN A 35 -2.10 -17.23 -1.98
C GLN A 35 -1.10 -18.02 -2.84
N ILE A 36 -0.95 -17.67 -4.12
CA ILE A 36 -0.06 -18.34 -5.08
C ILE A 36 1.33 -17.68 -5.16
N ALA A 37 1.48 -16.44 -4.71
CA ALA A 37 2.75 -15.72 -4.76
C ALA A 37 3.54 -15.91 -3.46
N VAL A 38 4.79 -16.38 -3.60
CA VAL A 38 5.74 -16.57 -2.48
C VAL A 38 6.84 -15.53 -2.56
N ASN A 39 7.17 -14.90 -1.44
CA ASN A 39 8.20 -13.87 -1.34
C ASN A 39 9.56 -14.36 -1.88
N GLY A 40 10.23 -13.52 -2.67
CA GLY A 40 11.53 -13.82 -3.27
C GLY A 40 11.50 -14.77 -4.48
N GLN A 41 10.38 -15.46 -4.71
CA GLN A 41 10.20 -16.39 -5.84
C GLN A 41 9.63 -15.67 -7.07
N PRO A 42 9.74 -16.25 -8.28
CA PRO A 42 9.03 -15.75 -9.45
C PRO A 42 7.51 -15.83 -9.26
N HIS A 43 6.80 -14.75 -9.56
CA HIS A 43 5.34 -14.71 -9.48
C HIS A 43 4.74 -15.69 -10.52
N PRO A 44 3.78 -16.57 -10.15
CA PRO A 44 3.24 -17.57 -11.09
C PRO A 44 2.64 -16.99 -12.38
N VAL A 45 1.97 -15.83 -12.27
CA VAL A 45 1.38 -15.09 -13.39
C VAL A 45 2.38 -14.14 -14.08
N THR A 46 2.92 -13.15 -13.35
CA THR A 46 3.71 -12.07 -13.97
C THR A 46 5.19 -12.42 -14.20
N ARG A 47 5.67 -13.54 -13.66
CA ARG A 47 7.06 -14.02 -13.69
C ARG A 47 8.10 -13.10 -13.04
N SER A 48 7.74 -11.88 -12.65
CA SER A 48 8.59 -10.97 -11.87
C SER A 48 8.93 -11.56 -10.50
N LYS A 49 10.10 -11.22 -9.94
CA LYS A 49 10.45 -11.59 -8.56
C LYS A 49 9.46 -10.95 -7.58
N VAL A 50 8.78 -11.77 -6.79
CA VAL A 50 7.81 -11.32 -5.79
C VAL A 50 8.52 -10.60 -4.65
N VAL A 51 8.07 -9.39 -4.36
CA VAL A 51 8.39 -8.70 -3.11
C VAL A 51 7.09 -8.55 -2.32
N LEU A 52 7.01 -9.21 -1.16
CA LEU A 52 5.89 -9.00 -0.24
C LEU A 52 6.08 -7.71 0.56
N THR A 53 4.99 -6.95 0.64
CA THR A 53 4.89 -5.72 1.41
C THR A 53 3.61 -5.76 2.23
N VAL A 54 3.52 -4.91 3.25
CA VAL A 54 2.32 -4.81 4.08
C VAL A 54 1.47 -3.65 3.59
N ALA A 55 0.18 -3.90 3.40
CA ALA A 55 -0.82 -2.93 2.97
C ALA A 55 -1.85 -2.71 4.09
N HIS A 56 -2.34 -1.49 4.23
CA HIS A 56 -3.49 -1.15 5.07
C HIS A 56 -4.78 -1.53 4.36
N LEU A 57 -5.71 -2.20 5.05
CA LEU A 57 -6.98 -2.70 4.47
C LEU A 57 -8.09 -1.63 4.38
N ASP A 58 -7.82 -0.44 4.90
CA ASP A 58 -8.69 0.74 4.81
C ASP A 58 -8.02 1.91 4.05
N HIS A 59 -6.82 1.68 3.50
CA HIS A 59 -5.96 2.70 2.89
C HIS A 59 -5.56 3.88 3.80
N ASP A 60 -5.85 3.82 5.11
CA ASP A 60 -5.45 4.85 6.08
C ASP A 60 -4.11 4.47 6.74
N PRO A 61 -3.01 5.20 6.43
CA PRO A 61 -1.70 4.92 6.99
C PRO A 61 -1.60 5.22 8.50
N THR A 62 -2.59 5.88 9.11
CA THR A 62 -2.62 6.18 10.55
C THR A 62 -3.24 5.05 11.39
N ASN A 63 -4.09 4.22 10.79
CA ASN A 63 -4.74 3.10 11.46
C ASN A 63 -3.81 1.89 11.55
N ASN A 64 -2.98 1.87 12.60
CA ASN A 64 -1.98 0.82 12.83
C ASN A 64 -2.24 0.06 14.14
N PRO A 65 -3.24 -0.83 14.18
CA PRO A 65 -3.53 -1.58 15.39
C PRO A 65 -2.39 -2.56 15.70
N ASP A 66 -2.06 -2.72 16.99
CA ASP A 66 -0.93 -3.55 17.46
C ASP A 66 -1.10 -5.04 17.11
N ASP A 67 -2.33 -5.51 16.94
CA ASP A 67 -2.64 -6.87 16.49
C ASP A 67 -2.42 -7.06 14.98
N GLY A 68 -2.20 -5.97 14.23
CA GLY A 68 -2.06 -5.96 12.78
C GLY A 68 -3.33 -6.35 12.03
N SER A 69 -4.51 -6.20 12.63
CA SER A 69 -5.81 -6.55 12.02
C SER A 69 -6.14 -5.74 10.77
N ASN A 70 -5.66 -4.49 10.68
CA ASN A 70 -5.80 -3.63 9.50
C ASN A 70 -4.68 -3.86 8.45
N HIS A 71 -3.88 -4.92 8.57
CA HIS A 71 -2.73 -5.12 7.71
C HIS A 71 -2.73 -6.47 7.02
N ALA A 72 -2.32 -6.48 5.76
CA ALA A 72 -2.14 -7.71 4.98
C ALA A 72 -0.80 -7.75 4.22
N ALA A 73 -0.17 -8.91 4.20
CA ALA A 73 0.98 -9.21 3.36
C ALA A 73 0.54 -9.41 1.90
N MET A 74 0.87 -8.46 1.03
CA MET A 74 0.50 -8.50 -0.39
C MET A 74 1.73 -8.52 -1.30
N CYS A 75 1.65 -9.31 -2.38
CA CYS A 75 2.58 -9.21 -3.49
C CYS A 75 2.36 -7.92 -4.27
N GLN A 76 3.36 -7.48 -5.04
CA GLN A 76 3.29 -6.25 -5.83
C GLN A 76 2.03 -6.19 -6.72
N ARG A 77 1.67 -7.28 -7.40
CA ARG A 77 0.47 -7.34 -8.25
C ARG A 77 -0.81 -7.07 -7.46
N CYS A 78 -1.02 -7.77 -6.34
CA CYS A 78 -2.24 -7.62 -5.54
C CYS A 78 -2.30 -6.24 -4.88
N HIS A 79 -1.18 -5.79 -4.30
CA HIS A 79 -1.09 -4.49 -3.63
C HIS A 79 -1.39 -3.35 -4.61
N LEU A 80 -0.73 -3.33 -5.79
CA LEU A 80 -0.96 -2.29 -6.79
C LEU A 80 -2.38 -2.31 -7.38
N THR A 81 -3.00 -3.48 -7.47
CA THR A 81 -4.40 -3.60 -7.91
C THR A 81 -5.34 -3.03 -6.86
N TYR A 82 -5.08 -3.34 -5.58
CA TYR A 82 -5.87 -2.87 -4.45
C TYR A 82 -5.80 -1.34 -4.29
N ASP A 83 -4.62 -0.74 -4.48
CA ASP A 83 -4.42 0.72 -4.37
C ASP A 83 -4.84 1.49 -5.65
N ALA A 84 -5.18 0.80 -6.74
CA ALA A 84 -5.39 1.44 -8.04
C ALA A 84 -6.46 2.57 -8.03
N PRO A 85 -7.60 2.44 -7.34
CA PRO A 85 -8.59 3.53 -7.25
C PRO A 85 -8.03 4.78 -6.56
N LEU A 86 -7.44 4.61 -5.37
CA LEU A 86 -6.85 5.72 -4.62
C LEU A 86 -5.68 6.37 -5.37
N HIS A 87 -4.86 5.59 -6.06
CA HIS A 87 -3.80 6.12 -6.93
C HIS A 87 -4.36 6.94 -8.09
N ARG A 88 -5.49 6.53 -8.70
CA ARG A 88 -6.15 7.27 -9.76
C ARG A 88 -6.64 8.64 -9.26
N GLU A 89 -7.28 8.67 -8.09
CA GLU A 89 -7.77 9.90 -7.45
C GLU A 89 -6.63 10.84 -7.09
N ASN A 90 -5.60 10.33 -6.41
CA ASN A 90 -4.41 11.11 -6.05
C ASN A 90 -3.70 11.67 -7.29
N ALA A 91 -3.61 10.90 -8.37
CA ALA A 91 -3.03 11.36 -9.62
C ALA A 91 -3.88 12.45 -10.28
N ALA A 92 -5.21 12.34 -10.23
CA ALA A 92 -6.12 13.38 -10.71
C ALA A 92 -5.96 14.68 -9.91
N ARG A 93 -5.99 14.61 -8.58
CA ARG A 93 -5.76 15.76 -7.69
C ARG A 93 -4.41 16.42 -7.95
N THR A 94 -3.35 15.62 -8.09
CA THR A 94 -2.00 16.13 -8.38
C THR A 94 -1.93 16.82 -9.73
N ARG A 95 -2.55 16.27 -10.79
CA ARG A 95 -2.58 16.90 -12.11
C ARG A 95 -3.34 18.22 -12.08
N ARG A 96 -4.48 18.26 -11.39
CA ARG A 96 -5.29 19.47 -11.20
C ARG A 96 -4.53 20.56 -10.45
N ALA A 97 -3.89 20.23 -9.33
CA ALA A 97 -3.10 21.17 -8.56
C ALA A 97 -1.89 21.75 -9.33
N LYS A 98 -1.40 21.03 -10.35
CA LYS A 98 -0.32 21.49 -11.23
C LYS A 98 -0.82 22.16 -12.51
N ALA A 99 -2.13 22.17 -12.76
CA ALA A 99 -2.67 22.81 -13.95
C ALA A 99 -2.47 24.33 -13.84
N PRO A 100 -2.07 25.01 -14.93
CA PRO A 100 -1.86 26.45 -14.92
C PRO A 100 -3.17 27.25 -14.82
N GLN A 101 -4.32 26.58 -14.98
CA GLN A 101 -5.63 27.19 -14.90
C GLN A 101 -6.36 26.71 -13.65
N LEU A 102 -6.86 27.68 -12.86
CA LEU A 102 -7.72 27.42 -11.71
C LEU A 102 -8.97 26.67 -12.18
N ASP A 103 -9.25 25.54 -11.54
CA ASP A 103 -10.43 24.73 -11.84
C ASP A 103 -11.67 25.36 -11.18
N LEU A 104 -12.78 25.39 -11.91
CA LEU A 104 -14.04 25.97 -11.47
C LEU A 104 -14.53 25.33 -10.16
N VAL A 105 -14.27 24.04 -9.94
CA VAL A 105 -14.68 23.38 -8.67
C VAL A 105 -13.85 23.89 -7.48
N ASP A 106 -12.59 24.32 -7.69
CA ASP A 106 -11.75 24.91 -6.63
C ASP A 106 -12.19 26.35 -6.34
N MET A 107 -12.60 27.08 -7.39
CA MET A 107 -13.11 28.45 -7.24
C MET A 107 -14.44 28.51 -6.47
N LEU A 108 -15.27 27.47 -6.58
CA LEU A 108 -16.59 27.41 -5.95
C LEU A 108 -16.56 26.83 -4.52
N GLY A 109 -15.39 26.41 -4.02
CA GLY A 109 -15.20 26.00 -2.63
C GLY A 109 -15.99 24.76 -2.19
N ALA A 110 -16.30 23.86 -3.12
CA ALA A 110 -17.03 22.62 -2.86
C ALA A 110 -16.10 21.44 -2.54
#